data_AF-A0A9E3ICS9-F1
#
_entry.id   AF-A0A9E3ICS9-F1
#
_cell.length_a   1.000
_cell.length_b   1.000
_cell.length_c   1.000
_cell.angle_alpha   90.00
_cell.angle_beta   90.00
_cell.angle_gamma   90.00
#
_symmetry.space_group_name_H-M   'P 1'
#
loop_
_entity.id
_entity.type
_entity.pdbx_description
1 polymer ?
#
loop_
_entity_poly.entity_id
_entity_poly.type
_entity_poly.pdbx_seq_one_letter_code
_entity_poly.pdbx_strand_id
1 'polypeptide(L)' 'MSNTPHEIHDEFPEYADKMHALKVSDERFAKMLEDYRDVNRAIHRSETEVEPVGDVEMETMRKKRMVLKDEIYGMLTKA' A
#
# COMPACT_ATOMS: atom_id res chain seq x y z
N MET A 1 -16.28 9.36 -5.81
CA MET A 1 -15.63 8.30 -5.00
C MET A 1 -14.33 7.97 -5.70
N SER A 2 -13.17 8.22 -5.09
CA SER A 2 -11.89 7.82 -5.68
C SER A 2 -11.76 6.30 -5.52
N ASN A 3 -12.13 5.56 -6.56
CA ASN A 3 -12.02 4.10 -6.57
C ASN A 3 -10.56 3.73 -6.90
N THR A 4 -9.63 4.06 -6.01
CA THR A 4 -8.23 3.66 -6.18
C THR A 4 -8.18 2.15 -5.98
N PRO A 5 -7.91 1.35 -7.02
CA PRO A 5 -7.83 -0.10 -6.88
C PRO A 5 -6.66 -0.48 -5.99
N HIS A 6 -6.67 -1.68 -5.39
CA HIS A 6 -5.59 -2.17 -4.51
C HIS A 6 -5.42 -1.37 -3.21
N GLU A 7 -6.51 -0.95 -2.57
CA GLU A 7 -6.42 -0.49 -1.19
C GLU A 7 -6.04 -1.67 -0.29
N ILE A 8 -5.14 -1.43 0.66
CA ILE A 8 -4.59 -2.48 1.54
C ILE A 8 -5.68 -3.18 2.38
N HIS A 9 -6.77 -2.48 2.68
CA HIS A 9 -7.93 -3.01 3.41
C HIS A 9 -8.73 -4.01 2.57
N ASP A 10 -8.73 -3.84 1.25
CA ASP A 10 -9.42 -4.75 0.31
C ASP A 10 -8.55 -5.98 0.00
N GLU A 11 -7.23 -5.84 0.09
CA GLU A 11 -6.27 -6.95 -0.10
C GLU A 11 -6.21 -7.88 1.13
N PHE A 12 -6.50 -7.37 2.34
CA PHE A 12 -6.41 -8.11 3.60
C PHE A 12 -7.64 -7.88 4.52
N PRO A 13 -8.87 -8.14 4.05
CA PRO A 13 -10.09 -7.86 4.81
C PRO A 13 -10.16 -8.63 6.14
N GLU A 14 -9.59 -9.83 6.20
CA GLU A 14 -9.55 -10.67 7.39
C GLU A 14 -8.64 -10.12 8.49
N TYR A 15 -7.75 -9.19 8.16
CA TYR A 15 -6.82 -8.56 9.10
C TYR A 15 -7.22 -7.12 9.46
N ALA A 16 -8.43 -6.66 9.11
CA ALA A 16 -8.87 -5.28 9.32
C ALA A 16 -8.71 -4.80 10.77
N ASP A 17 -9.15 -5.60 11.74
CA ASP A 17 -9.04 -5.25 13.16
C ASP A 17 -7.58 -5.17 13.63
N LYS A 18 -6.74 -6.10 13.17
CA LYS A 18 -5.31 -6.13 13.50
C LYS A 18 -4.55 -4.97 12.84
N MET A 19 -4.89 -4.63 11.60
CA MET A 19 -4.38 -3.44 10.92
C MET A 19 -4.73 -2.17 11.70
N HIS A 20 -5.97 -2.04 12.17
CA HIS A 20 -6.37 -0.90 12.97
C HIS A 20 -5.60 -0.84 14.29
N ALA A 21 -5.47 -1.97 15.00
CA ALA A 21 -4.72 -2.04 16.25
C ALA A 21 -3.25 -1.63 16.05
N LEU A 22 -2.57 -2.26 15.09
CA LEU A 22 -1.16 -1.97 14.78
C LEU A 22 -0.96 -0.53 14.30
N LYS A 23 -1.89 0.03 13.54
CA LYS A 23 -1.81 1.43 13.10
C LYS A 23 -1.81 2.42 14.27
N VAL A 24 -2.50 2.09 15.36
CA VAL A 24 -2.56 2.95 16.56
C VAL A 24 -1.37 2.66 17.50
N SER A 25 -0.93 1.41 17.59
CA SER A 25 0.09 1.00 18.55
C SER A 25 1.53 1.03 18.01
N ASP A 26 1.73 1.03 16.69
CA ASP A 26 3.03 0.92 16.03
C ASP A 26 3.18 2.00 14.94
N GLU A 27 4.01 3.00 15.23
CA GLU A 27 4.31 4.11 14.30
C GLU A 27 4.96 3.64 12.99
N ARG A 28 5.77 2.57 13.04
CA ARG A 28 6.40 2.01 11.85
C ARG A 28 5.33 1.37 10.96
N PHE A 29 4.38 0.64 11.55
CA PHE A 29 3.27 0.06 10.80
C PHE A 29 2.38 1.14 10.20
N ALA A 30 2.08 2.20 10.97
CA ALA A 30 1.31 3.34 10.48
C ALA A 30 1.97 4.00 9.26
N LYS A 31 3.28 4.24 9.32
CA LYS A 31 4.04 4.79 8.19
C LYS A 31 4.05 3.88 6.97
N MET A 32 4.15 2.57 7.17
CA MET A 32 4.15 1.59 6.09
C MET A 32 2.80 1.57 5.33
N LEU A 33 1.68 1.69 6.06
CA LEU A 33 0.36 1.83 5.46
C LEU A 33 0.22 3.13 4.65
N GLU A 34 0.79 4.23 5.14
CA GLU A 34 0.81 5.51 4.43
C GLU A 34 1.67 5.41 3.16
N ASP A 35 2.89 4.91 3.27
CA ASP A 35 3.80 4.67 2.14
C ASP A 35 3.14 3.79 1.07
N TYR A 36 2.43 2.73 1.49
CA TYR A 36 1.70 1.85 0.57
C TYR A 36 0.60 2.60 -0.17
N ARG A 37 -0.20 3.40 0.55
CA ARG A 37 -1.27 4.22 -0.05
C ARG A 37 -0.73 5.24 -1.02
N ASP A 38 0.38 5.89 -0.69
CA ASP A 38 0.99 6.90 -1.54
C ASP A 38 1.55 6.31 -2.83
N VAL A 39 2.25 5.18 -2.73
CA VAL A 39 2.74 4.44 -3.91
C VAL A 39 1.58 3.95 -4.77
N ASN A 40 0.53 3.40 -4.16
CA ASN A 40 -0.62 2.91 -4.90
C ASN A 40 -1.37 4.04 -5.62
N ARG A 41 -1.52 5.20 -4.96
CA ARG A 41 -2.08 6.40 -5.59
C ARG A 41 -1.19 6.93 -6.71
N ALA A 42 0.13 6.92 -6.55
CA ALA A 42 1.06 7.34 -7.59
C ALA A 42 0.97 6.43 -8.82
N ILE A 43 0.93 5.11 -8.62
CA ILE A 43 0.70 4.13 -9.70
C ILE A 43 -0.64 4.42 -10.39
N HIS A 44 -1.72 4.57 -9.63
CA HIS A 44 -3.04 4.83 -10.21
C HIS A 44 -3.09 6.15 -11.01
N ARG A 45 -2.47 7.23 -10.50
CA ARG A 45 -2.34 8.51 -11.24
C ARG A 45 -1.52 8.36 -12.53
N SER A 46 -0.46 7.56 -12.47
CA SER A 46 0.39 7.30 -13.64
C SER A 46 -0.32 6.44 -14.69
N GLU A 47 -1.10 5.44 -14.26
CA GLU A 47 -1.92 4.58 -15.15
C GLU A 47 -3.11 5.31 -15.76
N THR A 48 -3.63 6.34 -15.08
CA THR A 48 -4.73 7.19 -15.57
C THR A 48 -4.24 8.38 -16.41
N GLU A 49 -2.95 8.38 -16.81
CA GLU A 49 -2.28 9.42 -17.61
C GLU A 49 -2.35 10.83 -17.01
N VAL A 50 -2.61 10.95 -15.70
CA VAL A 50 -2.62 12.23 -14.99
C VAL A 50 -1.17 12.72 -14.77
N GLU A 51 -0.26 11.78 -14.48
CA GLU A 51 1.19 12.02 -14.31
C GLU A 51 1.98 10.85 -14.95
N PRO A 52 2.16 10.80 -16.27
CA PRO A 52 2.88 9.71 -16.91
C PRO A 52 4.35 9.73 -16.49
N VAL A 53 4.78 8.65 -15.85
CA VAL A 53 6.18 8.39 -15.49
C VAL A 53 6.80 7.41 -16.49
N GLY A 54 8.13 7.33 -16.54
CA GLY A 54 8.80 6.37 -17.42
C GLY A 54 8.50 4.92 -17.03
N ASP A 55 8.61 3.99 -17.97
CA ASP A 55 8.38 2.55 -17.73
C ASP A 55 9.22 2.00 -16.55
N VAL A 56 10.46 2.48 -16.42
CA VAL A 56 11.37 2.11 -15.32
C VAL A 56 10.88 2.61 -13.96
N GLU A 57 10.29 3.81 -13.91
CA GLU A 57 9.71 4.38 -12.69
C GLU A 57 8.42 3.64 -12.32
N MET A 58 7.58 3.30 -13.31
CA MET A 58 6.41 2.46 -13.10
C MET A 58 6.77 1.10 -12.51
N GLU A 59 7.79 0.44 -13.07
CA GLU A 59 8.26 -0.85 -12.58
C GLU A 59 8.79 -0.72 -11.14
N THR A 60 9.54 0.33 -10.85
CA THR A 60 10.07 0.62 -9.50
C THR A 60 8.94 0.85 -8.49
N MET A 61 7.92 1.62 -8.84
CA MET A 61 6.75 1.83 -7.98
C MET A 61 5.98 0.54 -7.75
N ARG A 62 5.75 -0.28 -8.79
CA ARG A 62 5.08 -1.58 -8.66
C ARG A 62 5.85 -2.52 -7.73
N LYS A 63 7.19 -2.58 -7.87
CA LYS A 63 8.07 -3.34 -6.96
C LYS A 63 7.97 -2.82 -5.54
N LYS A 64 8.01 -1.50 -5.34
CA LYS A 64 7.87 -0.89 -4.01
C LYS A 64 6.51 -1.23 -3.38
N ARG A 65 5.42 -1.18 -4.13
CA ARG A 65 4.08 -1.59 -3.66
C ARG A 65 4.07 -3.05 -3.21
N MET A 66 4.71 -3.94 -3.97
CA MET A 66 4.79 -5.37 -3.64
C MET A 66 5.59 -5.60 -2.34
N VAL A 67 6.76 -4.99 -2.21
CA VAL A 67 7.59 -5.08 -0.99
C VAL A 67 6.82 -4.58 0.24
N LEU A 68 6.17 -3.41 0.12
CA LEU A 68 5.36 -2.87 1.22
C LEU A 68 4.20 -3.81 1.58
N LYS A 69 3.56 -4.43 0.59
CA LYS A 69 2.50 -5.42 0.83
C LYS A 69 3.01 -6.62 1.63
N ASP A 70 4.17 -7.15 1.25
CA ASP A 70 4.78 -8.29 1.91
C ASP A 70 5.22 -7.95 3.35
N GLU A 71 5.77 -6.75 3.58
CA GLU A 71 6.12 -6.28 4.92
C GLU A 71 4.88 -6.10 5.82
N ILE A 72 3.82 -5.48 5.29
CA ILE A 72 2.54 -5.32 6.01
C ILE A 72 1.99 -6.69 6.38
N TYR A 73 1.92 -7.61 5.43
CA TYR A 73 1.46 -8.98 5.67
C TYR A 73 2.33 -9.71 6.71
N GLY A 74 3.65 -9.54 6.66
CA GLY A 74 4.58 -10.08 7.64
C GLY A 74 4.32 -9.57 9.07
N MET A 75 3.96 -8.29 9.22
CA MET A 75 3.58 -7.74 10.53
C MET A 75 2.18 -8.20 10.98
N LEU A 76 1.24 -8.39 10.05
CA LEU A 76 -0.10 -8.90 10.34
C LEU A 76 -0.11 -10.38 10.72
N THR A 77 0.80 -11.17 10.16
CA THR A 77 0.89 -12.61 10.44
C THR A 77 1.85 -12.94 11.58
N LYS A 78 2.78 -12.05 11.93
CA LYS A 78 3.55 -12.19 13.16
C LYS A 78 2.63 -12.06 14.37
N ALA A 79 2.58 -13.15 15.14
CA ALA A 79 1.94 -13.26 16.45
C ALA A 79 3.03 -13.29 17.52
#